data_AF-A0A357V2L4-F1
#
_entry.id   AF-A0A357V2L4-F1
#
_cell.length_a   1.000
_cell.length_b   1.000
_cell.length_c   1.000
_cell.angle_alpha   90.00
_cell.angle_beta   90.00
_cell.angle_gamma   90.00
#
_symmetry.space_group_name_H-M   'P 1'
#
loop_
_entity.id
_entity.type
_entity.pdbx_description
1 polymer ?
#
loop_
_entity_poly.entity_id
_entity_poly.type
_entity_poly.pdbx_seq_one_letter_code
_entity_poly.pdbx_strand_id
1 'polypeptide(L)'
;MAAGLKNLIRLHEWTVDERRRELGQHIRKLNELDQLVRDLETELKREQALAGSSEMGITFGAYYNLFRYRRGLLDQKIRAKEAEILEARDILSRAFMELKKYQVADEIRKREAALEEARREQGELDELGLQLYRRQSARRKAASTAG
;
A
#
# COMPACT_ATOMS: atom_id res chain seq x y z
N MET A 1 2.56 -13.02 -23.77
CA MET A 1 2.73 -11.66 -23.22
C MET A 1 1.82 -11.35 -22.02
N ALA A 2 0.52 -11.67 -22.03
CA ALA A 2 -0.41 -11.37 -20.91
C ALA A 2 -0.04 -11.98 -19.54
N ALA A 3 0.57 -13.18 -19.53
CA ALA A 3 1.03 -13.81 -18.29
C ALA A 3 2.18 -13.04 -17.60
N GLY A 4 3.01 -12.33 -18.37
CA GLY A 4 4.12 -11.53 -17.84
C GLY A 4 3.65 -10.34 -17.02
N LEU A 5 2.65 -9.60 -17.52
CA LEU A 5 2.11 -8.42 -16.83
C LEU A 5 1.42 -8.78 -15.51
N LYS A 6 0.64 -9.87 -15.49
CA LYS A 6 0.01 -10.36 -14.24
C LYS A 6 1.06 -10.78 -13.19
N ASN A 7 2.16 -11.40 -13.63
CA ASN A 7 3.25 -11.75 -12.72
C ASN A 7 3.97 -10.51 -12.17
N LEU A 8 4.17 -9.47 -12.99
CA LEU A 8 4.71 -8.19 -12.53
C LEU A 8 3.79 -7.52 -11.51
N ILE A 9 2.48 -7.49 -11.74
CA ILE A 9 1.52 -6.95 -10.78
C ILE A 9 1.66 -7.65 -9.43
N ARG A 10 1.67 -9.00 -9.40
CA ARG A 10 1.84 -9.76 -8.15
C ARG A 10 3.17 -9.47 -7.45
N LEU A 11 4.26 -9.35 -8.22
CA LEU A 11 5.57 -8.98 -7.67
C LEU A 11 5.52 -7.61 -6.98
N HIS A 12 4.87 -6.64 -7.61
CA HIS A 12 4.73 -5.29 -7.05
C HIS A 12 3.75 -5.23 -5.87
N GLU A 13 2.69 -6.04 -5.86
CA GLU A 13 1.81 -6.23 -4.69
C GLU A 13 2.61 -6.76 -3.50
N TRP A 14 3.40 -7.81 -3.72
CA TRP A 14 4.28 -8.35 -2.67
C TRP A 14 5.30 -7.31 -2.19
N THR A 15 5.89 -6.55 -3.11
CA THR A 15 6.83 -5.47 -2.77
C THR A 15 6.16 -4.42 -1.88
N VAL A 16 4.95 -3.99 -2.23
CA VAL A 16 4.16 -3.04 -1.42
C VAL A 16 3.89 -3.58 -0.03
N ASP A 17 3.49 -4.85 0.07
CA ASP A 17 3.22 -5.48 1.36
C ASP A 17 4.48 -5.60 2.22
N GLU A 18 5.64 -5.87 1.63
CA GLU A 18 6.92 -5.87 2.33
C GLU A 18 7.26 -4.48 2.87
N ARG A 19 7.13 -3.43 2.04
CA ARG A 19 7.36 -2.04 2.48
C ARG A 19 6.40 -1.59 3.58
N ARG A 20 5.15 -2.05 3.54
CA ARG A 20 4.18 -1.83 4.63
C ARG A 20 4.63 -2.50 5.93
N ARG A 21 5.13 -3.73 5.85
CA ARG A 21 5.63 -4.47 7.03
C ARG A 21 6.85 -3.77 7.62
N GLU A 22 7.80 -3.35 6.80
CA GLU A 22 8.98 -2.58 7.20
C GLU A 22 8.56 -1.28 7.93
N LEU A 23 7.67 -0.48 7.33
CA LEU A 23 7.13 0.72 7.98
C LEU A 23 6.49 0.41 9.34
N GLY A 24 5.71 -0.68 9.42
CA GLY A 24 5.12 -1.13 10.67
C GLY A 24 6.14 -1.58 11.72
N GLN A 25 7.32 -2.07 11.32
CA GLN A 25 8.42 -2.36 12.25
C GLN A 25 9.04 -1.07 12.80
N HIS A 26 9.28 -0.06 11.95
CA HIS A 26 9.80 1.24 12.42
C HIS A 26 8.83 1.93 13.39
N ILE A 27 7.53 1.93 13.09
CA ILE A 27 6.50 2.50 13.97
C ILE A 27 6.45 1.78 15.32
N ARG A 28 6.51 0.44 15.32
CA ARG A 28 6.58 -0.33 16.57
C ARG A 28 7.82 0.05 17.38
N LYS A 29 8.97 0.22 16.73
CA LYS A 29 10.20 0.61 17.43
C LYS A 29 10.13 2.02 18.01
N LEU A 30 9.47 2.96 17.32
CA LEU A 30 9.20 4.29 17.86
C LEU A 30 8.34 4.21 19.13
N ASN A 31 7.24 3.43 19.08
CA ASN A 31 6.37 3.24 20.25
C ASN A 31 7.11 2.63 21.45
N GLU A 32 8.03 1.70 21.21
CA GLU A 32 8.90 1.15 22.28
C GLU A 32 9.79 2.24 22.90
N LEU A 33 10.36 3.15 22.09
CA LEU A 33 11.17 4.26 22.60
C LEU A 33 10.32 5.24 23.43
N ASP A 34 9.11 5.55 22.98
CA ASP A 34 8.17 6.39 23.72
C ASP A 34 7.75 5.76 25.04
N GLN A 35 7.60 4.43 25.09
CA GLN A 35 7.33 3.73 26.34
C GLN A 35 8.52 3.82 27.31
N LEU A 36 9.74 3.61 26.83
CA LEU A 36 10.95 3.76 27.66
C LEU A 36 11.08 5.17 28.25
N VAL A 37 10.68 6.19 27.49
CA VAL A 37 10.59 7.57 27.96
C VAL A 37 9.61 7.70 29.13
N ARG A 38 8.39 7.16 28.99
CA ARG A 38 7.35 7.23 30.03
C ARG A 38 7.77 6.48 31.30
N ASP A 39 8.46 5.36 31.13
CA ASP A 39 8.98 4.56 32.24
C ASP A 39 10.07 5.35 32.99
N LEU A 40 10.99 5.99 32.25
CA LEU A 40 12.03 6.85 32.81
C LEU A 40 11.44 8.07 33.55
N GLU A 41 10.37 8.67 33.03
CA GLU A 41 9.66 9.77 33.69
C GLU A 41 8.92 9.32 34.96
N THR A 42 8.36 8.11 34.96
CA THR A 42 7.78 7.48 36.15
C THR A 42 8.85 7.22 37.21
N GLU A 43 10.02 6.72 36.81
CA GLU A 43 11.17 6.48 37.69
C GLU A 43 11.60 7.78 38.38
N LEU A 44 11.76 8.88 37.61
CA LEU A 44 12.10 10.19 38.16
C LEU A 44 11.12 10.69 39.22
N LYS A 45 9.81 10.51 39.00
CA LYS A 45 8.79 10.92 39.98
C LYS A 45 8.91 10.15 41.29
N ARG A 46 9.25 8.86 41.24
CA ARG A 46 9.48 8.04 42.44
C ARG A 46 10.70 8.54 43.21
N GLU A 47 11.80 8.76 42.53
CA GLU A 47 13.04 9.27 43.14
C GLU A 47 12.84 10.66 43.77
N GLN A 48 12.06 11.53 43.11
CA GLN A 48 11.72 12.85 43.65
C GLN A 48 10.90 12.78 44.93
N ALA A 49 9.94 11.85 45.02
CA ALA A 49 9.13 11.65 46.22
C ALA A 49 9.96 11.12 47.41
N LEU A 50 10.92 10.23 47.15
CA LEU A 50 11.84 9.70 48.16
C LEU A 50 12.81 10.79 48.67
N ALA A 51 13.31 11.64 47.78
CA ALA A 51 14.19 12.75 48.15
C ALA A 51 13.45 13.84 48.94
N GLY A 52 12.18 14.12 48.61
CA GLY A 52 11.37 15.10 49.34
C GLY A 52 10.97 14.66 50.76
N SER A 53 11.14 13.39 51.10
CA SER A 53 10.80 12.81 52.41
C SER A 53 12.02 12.50 53.30
N SER A 54 13.25 12.83 52.85
CA SER A 54 14.50 12.55 53.56
C SER A 54 15.55 13.66 53.38
N GLU A 55 16.63 13.68 54.16
CA GLU A 55 17.77 14.61 53.98
C GLU A 55 18.64 14.29 52.74
N MET A 56 18.17 13.44 51.83
CA MET A 56 18.92 12.94 50.66
C MET A 56 18.94 13.90 49.46
N GLY A 57 18.86 15.21 49.67
CA GLY A 57 18.81 16.19 48.56
C GLY A 57 20.03 16.16 47.62
N ILE A 58 21.21 15.82 48.13
CA ILE A 58 22.47 15.73 47.34
C ILE A 58 22.45 14.53 46.38
N THR A 59 21.88 13.38 46.78
CA THR A 59 21.84 12.18 45.93
C THR A 59 20.85 12.33 44.77
N PHE A 60 19.75 13.05 45.00
CA PHE A 60 18.77 13.37 43.95
C PHE A 60 19.35 14.22 42.83
N GLY A 61 20.23 15.17 43.14
CA GLY A 61 20.90 15.99 42.12
C GLY A 61 21.74 15.17 41.13
N ALA A 62 22.48 14.18 41.63
CA ALA A 62 23.25 13.26 40.79
C ALA A 62 22.32 12.38 39.92
N TYR A 63 21.23 11.86 40.51
CA TYR A 63 20.23 11.10 39.78
C TYR A 63 19.57 11.93 38.67
N TYR A 64 19.20 13.17 38.95
CA TYR A 64 18.57 14.06 37.96
C TYR A 64 19.48 14.31 36.75
N ASN A 65 20.78 14.50 36.97
CA ASN A 65 21.74 14.64 35.87
C ASN A 65 21.82 13.37 35.00
N LEU A 66 21.81 12.18 35.62
CA LEU A 66 21.77 10.91 34.90
C LEU A 66 20.46 10.73 34.12
N PHE A 67 19.32 11.08 34.73
CA PHE A 67 18.02 11.10 34.05
C PHE A 67 18.04 12.00 32.82
N ARG A 68 18.54 13.24 32.94
CA ARG A 68 18.63 14.20 31.83
C ARG A 68 19.47 13.65 30.69
N TYR A 69 20.60 13.03 31.00
CA TYR A 69 21.45 12.38 30.01
C TYR A 69 20.72 11.24 29.28
N ARG A 70 20.10 10.32 30.03
CA ARG A 70 19.35 9.18 29.45
C ARG A 70 18.17 9.66 28.59
N ARG A 71 17.42 10.67 29.05
CA ARG A 71 16.32 11.28 28.30
C ARG A 71 16.83 11.88 26.98
N GLY A 72 17.92 12.64 27.01
CA GLY A 72 18.53 13.19 25.81
C GLY A 72 18.95 12.12 24.79
N LEU A 73 19.48 10.99 25.24
CA LEU A 73 19.80 9.86 24.36
C LEU A 73 18.54 9.22 23.74
N LEU A 74 17.47 9.06 24.51
CA LEU A 74 16.20 8.56 23.99
C LEU A 74 15.59 9.52 22.97
N ASP A 75 15.64 10.83 23.23
CA ASP A 75 15.13 11.85 22.30
C ASP A 75 15.87 11.83 20.96
N GLN A 76 17.20 11.65 20.98
CA GLN A 76 17.98 11.50 19.75
C GLN A 76 17.58 10.25 18.98
N LYS A 77 17.38 9.11 19.67
CA LYS A 77 16.92 7.86 19.05
C LYS A 77 15.52 8.00 18.46
N ILE A 78 14.62 8.70 19.15
CA ILE A 78 13.26 8.97 18.67
C ILE A 78 13.32 9.79 17.39
N ARG A 79 14.04 10.92 17.37
CA ARG A 79 14.17 11.76 16.17
C ARG A 79 14.77 11.00 14.98
N ALA A 80 15.79 10.18 15.22
CA ALA A 80 16.35 9.33 14.17
C ALA A 80 15.31 8.33 13.65
N LYS A 81 14.53 7.71 14.54
CA LYS A 81 13.48 6.75 14.16
C LYS A 81 12.33 7.42 13.40
N GLU A 82 11.94 8.64 13.78
CA GLU A 82 10.95 9.43 13.05
C GLU A 82 11.41 9.75 11.62
N ALA A 83 12.69 10.09 11.44
CA ALA A 83 13.26 10.30 10.11
C ALA A 83 13.23 9.01 9.26
N GLU A 84 13.59 7.87 9.82
CA GLU A 84 13.47 6.57 9.15
C GLU A 84 12.01 6.24 8.77
N ILE A 85 11.04 6.59 9.62
CA ILE A 85 9.61 6.39 9.32
C ILE A 85 9.19 7.25 8.13
N LEU A 86 9.63 8.51 8.06
CA LEU A 86 9.35 9.39 6.92
C LEU A 86 9.92 8.82 5.61
N GLU A 87 11.16 8.32 5.66
CA GLU A 87 11.80 7.67 4.51
C GLU A 87 11.05 6.39 4.10
N ALA A 88 10.72 5.52 5.05
CA ALA A 88 9.96 4.29 4.79
C ALA A 88 8.57 4.59 4.19
N ARG A 89 7.92 5.68 4.61
CA ARG A 89 6.65 6.14 4.01
C ARG A 89 6.83 6.58 2.55
N ASP A 90 7.91 7.29 2.23
CA ASP A 90 8.20 7.69 0.85
C ASP A 90 8.50 6.47 -0.03
N ILE A 91 9.31 5.52 0.46
CA ILE A 91 9.59 4.26 -0.22
C ILE A 91 8.30 3.48 -0.49
N LEU A 92 7.42 3.37 0.50
CA LEU A 92 6.13 2.71 0.34
C LEU A 92 5.26 3.43 -0.70
N SER A 93 5.22 4.76 -0.67
CA SER A 93 4.49 5.57 -1.64
C SER A 93 4.97 5.31 -3.08
N ARG A 94 6.30 5.26 -3.28
CA ARG A 94 6.89 4.92 -4.59
C ARG A 94 6.54 3.50 -5.04
N ALA A 95 6.58 2.53 -4.14
CA ALA A 95 6.16 1.16 -4.45
C ALA A 95 4.69 1.10 -4.89
N PHE A 96 3.81 1.87 -4.23
CA PHE A 96 2.41 1.98 -4.64
C PHE A 96 2.22 2.58 -6.03
N MET A 97 2.94 3.66 -6.33
CA MET A 97 2.87 4.30 -7.65
C MET A 97 3.28 3.34 -8.76
N GLU A 98 4.36 2.56 -8.53
CA GLU A 98 4.82 1.57 -9.50
C GLU A 98 3.81 0.43 -9.67
N LEU A 99 3.24 -0.10 -8.58
CA LEU A 99 2.14 -1.07 -8.68
C LEU A 99 0.97 -0.52 -9.50
N LYS A 100 0.56 0.73 -9.24
CA LYS A 100 -0.60 1.32 -9.91
C LYS A 100 -0.38 1.49 -11.40
N LYS A 101 0.85 1.81 -11.83
CA LYS A 101 1.23 1.87 -13.24
C LYS A 101 0.97 0.55 -13.97
N TYR A 102 1.36 -0.58 -13.40
CA TYR A 102 1.09 -1.89 -14.01
C TYR A 102 -0.39 -2.26 -14.00
N GLN A 103 -1.11 -1.92 -12.93
CA GLN A 103 -2.56 -2.15 -12.86
C GLN A 103 -3.31 -1.38 -13.96
N VAL A 104 -2.99 -0.10 -14.15
CA VAL A 104 -3.58 0.73 -15.21
C VAL A 104 -3.24 0.17 -16.59
N ALA A 105 -2.00 -0.28 -16.81
CA ALA A 105 -1.61 -0.92 -18.07
C ALA A 105 -2.43 -2.20 -18.36
N ASP A 106 -2.69 -3.04 -17.35
CA ASP A 106 -3.52 -4.23 -17.53
C ASP A 106 -5.00 -3.89 -17.74
N GLU A 107 -5.52 -2.85 -17.08
CA GLU A 107 -6.87 -2.33 -17.30
C GLU A 107 -7.09 -1.85 -18.74
N ILE A 108 -6.15 -1.05 -19.27
CA ILE A 108 -6.20 -0.59 -20.68
C ILE A 108 -6.19 -1.78 -21.63
N ARG A 109 -5.27 -2.73 -21.43
CA ARG A 109 -5.16 -3.93 -22.28
C ARG A 109 -6.42 -4.79 -22.25
N LYS A 110 -7.03 -4.97 -21.08
CA LYS A 110 -8.30 -5.70 -20.94
C LYS A 110 -9.42 -5.00 -21.68
N ARG A 111 -9.48 -3.67 -21.59
CA ARG A 111 -10.49 -2.87 -22.29
C ARG A 111 -10.33 -2.97 -23.81
N GLU A 112 -9.11 -2.90 -24.32
CA GLU A 112 -8.82 -3.06 -25.75
C GLU A 112 -9.24 -4.46 -26.24
N ALA A 113 -8.86 -5.51 -25.51
CA ALA A 113 -9.24 -6.88 -25.85
C ALA A 113 -10.77 -7.07 -25.88
N ALA A 114 -11.49 -6.51 -24.90
CA ALA A 114 -12.96 -6.58 -24.86
C ALA A 114 -13.60 -5.82 -26.02
N LEU A 115 -13.04 -4.68 -26.45
CA LEU A 115 -13.52 -3.94 -27.61
C LEU A 115 -13.27 -4.69 -28.91
N GLU A 116 -12.13 -5.36 -29.05
CA GLU A 116 -11.84 -6.21 -30.21
C GLU A 116 -12.78 -7.41 -30.28
N GLU A 117 -13.04 -8.06 -29.16
CA GLU A 117 -13.98 -9.18 -29.05
C GLU A 117 -15.40 -8.75 -29.43
N ALA A 118 -15.90 -7.66 -28.85
CA ALA A 118 -17.22 -7.11 -29.19
C ALA A 118 -17.34 -6.72 -30.68
N ARG A 119 -16.26 -6.21 -31.30
CA ARG A 119 -16.24 -5.91 -32.74
C ARG A 119 -16.32 -7.19 -33.59
N ARG A 120 -15.64 -8.27 -33.17
CA ARG A 120 -15.72 -9.56 -33.86
C ARG A 120 -17.11 -10.17 -33.76
N GLU A 121 -17.68 -10.20 -32.56
CA GLU A 121 -19.04 -10.70 -32.32
C GLU A 121 -20.08 -9.92 -33.15
N GLN A 122 -19.98 -8.59 -33.19
CA GLN A 122 -20.86 -7.77 -34.03
C GLN A 122 -20.74 -8.13 -35.52
N GLY A 123 -19.52 -8.32 -36.03
CA GLY A 123 -19.29 -8.72 -37.41
C GLY A 123 -19.90 -10.09 -37.74
N GLU A 124 -19.75 -11.07 -36.86
CA GLU A 124 -20.35 -12.40 -37.00
C GLU A 124 -21.89 -12.33 -37.01
N LEU A 125 -22.49 -11.54 -36.13
CA LEU A 125 -23.93 -11.32 -36.08
C LEU A 125 -24.46 -10.62 -37.35
N ASP A 126 -23.75 -9.63 -37.86
CA ASP A 126 -24.11 -8.92 -39.09
C ASP A 126 -24.05 -9.87 -40.31
N GLU A 127 -23.02 -10.72 -40.40
CA GLU A 127 -22.89 -11.73 -41.45
C GLU A 127 -24.05 -12.74 -41.41
N LEU A 128 -24.40 -13.24 -40.23
CA LEU A 128 -25.56 -14.13 -40.03
C LEU A 128 -26.86 -13.44 -40.45
N GLY A 129 -27.06 -12.18 -40.06
CA GLY A 129 -28.21 -11.37 -40.46
C GLY A 129 -28.34 -11.24 -41.98
N LEU A 130 -27.24 -10.93 -42.67
CA LEU A 130 -27.20 -10.86 -44.14
C LEU A 130 -27.48 -12.20 -44.81
N GLN A 131 -26.99 -13.31 -44.26
CA GLN A 131 -27.28 -14.65 -44.77
C GLN A 131 -28.77 -15.01 -44.62
N LEU A 132 -29.36 -14.73 -43.46
CA LEU A 132 -30.79 -14.96 -43.21
C LEU A 132 -31.66 -14.11 -44.15
N TYR A 133 -31.34 -12.83 -44.31
CA TYR A 133 -32.05 -11.94 -45.23
C TYR A 133 -31.98 -12.41 -46.68
N ARG A 134 -30.79 -12.84 -47.15
CA ARG A 134 -30.61 -13.39 -48.50
C ARG A 134 -31.45 -14.64 -48.72
N ARG A 135 -31.47 -15.58 -47.76
CA ARG A 135 -32.30 -16.80 -47.81
C ARG A 135 -33.79 -16.47 -47.87
N GLN A 136 -34.26 -15.52 -47.06
CA GLN A 136 -35.67 -15.12 -47.05
C GLN A 136 -36.09 -14.43 -48.35
N SER A 137 -35.24 -13.55 -48.87
CA SER A 137 -35.47 -12.85 -50.14
C SER A 137 -35.52 -13.83 -51.33
N ALA A 138 -34.64 -14.84 -51.35
CA ALA A 138 -34.67 -15.89 -52.36
C ALA A 138 -35.96 -16.72 -52.28
N ARG A 139 -36.41 -17.10 -51.07
CA ARG A 139 -37.70 -17.79 -50.87
C ARG A 139 -38.89 -16.96 -51.36
N ARG A 140 -38.92 -15.65 -51.06
CA ARG A 140 -39.99 -14.76 -51.52
C ARG A 140 -40.04 -14.65 -53.05
N LYS A 141 -38.88 -14.51 -53.70
CA LYS A 141 -38.81 -14.48 -55.17
C LYS A 141 -39.28 -15.79 -55.81
N ALA A 142 -38.90 -16.93 -55.25
CA ALA A 142 -39.35 -18.24 -55.73
C ALA A 142 -40.87 -18.43 -55.58
N ALA A 143 -41.46 -17.95 -54.49
CA ALA A 143 -42.90 -18.01 -54.27
C ALA A 143 -43.70 -17.11 -55.24
N SER A 144 -43.14 -15.97 -55.67
CA SER A 144 -43.80 -15.06 -56.62
C SER A 144 -43.68 -15.45 -58.09
N THR A 145 -42.83 -16.43 -58.43
CA THR A 145 -42.65 -16.93 -59.81
C THR A 145 -43.39 -18.24 -60.06
N ALA A 146 -43.92 -18.88 -59.01
CA ALA A 146 -44.64 -20.14 -59.08
C ALA A 146 -46.18 -19.98 -59.04
N GLY A 147 -46.69 -18.74 -58.97
CA GLY A 147 -48.11 -18.39 -59.09
C GLY A 147 -48.34 -17.50 -60.29
#